data_AF-A0A8I2YXD8-F1
#
_entry.id   AF-A0A8I2YXD8-F1
#
_cell.length_a   1.000
_cell.length_b   1.000
_cell.length_c   1.000
_cell.angle_alpha   90.00
_cell.angle_beta   90.00
_cell.angle_gamma   90.00
#
_symmetry.space_group_name_H-M   'P 1'
#
loop_
_entity.id
_entity.type
_entity.pdbx_description
1 polymer ?
#
loop_
_entity_poly.entity_id
_entity_poly.type
_entity_poly.pdbx_seq_one_letter_code
_entity_poly.pdbx_strand_id
1 'polypeptide(L)'
;MSTPAGEEGSRITIKWSRRGGGRGGSRARGERAPRGEYPPYIHFTLQKTNRDTQDALAYLSRTLHVNIKDLAIAGTKDKRGVTVQRVSLRRGNKTVDHVWKSANQIGRRSTHDAVTQRGERGIRIADLNYRKAGLELVSVSYDQQPILMQSILRNVQVDSMHTLDLSSSVTFQYEPDDLQACSGLVRPGEHPDVVVAREAWLVDHNLDRALALMPRRVVAERCILESYKKQGGETRNAMGALSTIPRNLRLMYIHAYQSYVWNAIVSERVRIHGADKAVPGDLVYEEEPTGKAELVDPLDADMDQPTAVDEHGESDNAPRKARKAPWVPPRVKTLTTDDAHKYSIFDVIMPLPGRDVECPGGPLGERYREFLKRDGLDPDNFIRKQKEYTLNGSYRKILQLPKNMSWTVLRYTDPDVALAQADEDKLLGFDPPHLSEDGKFMALQINMILGTAAYATMALRELTKTETSSHFQTELTQASEDQQFRGTVEEIAEMEK
;
A
#
# COMPACT_ATOMS: atom_id res chain seq x y z
N MET A 1 -50.09 -0.39 -10.13
CA MET A 1 -49.19 -0.39 -8.96
C MET A 1 -47.79 -0.06 -9.47
N SER A 2 -47.21 0.96 -8.87
CA SER A 2 -45.99 1.67 -9.29
C SER A 2 -44.72 0.86 -9.07
N THR A 3 -43.87 0.79 -10.09
CA THR A 3 -42.42 0.60 -9.95
C THR A 3 -41.78 1.94 -9.59
N PRO A 4 -40.92 2.04 -8.56
CA PRO A 4 -40.23 3.26 -8.24
C PRO A 4 -39.08 3.52 -9.24
N ALA A 5 -38.98 4.79 -9.62
CA ALA A 5 -37.96 5.35 -10.47
C ALA A 5 -36.66 5.61 -9.69
N GLY A 6 -35.52 5.56 -10.39
CA GLY A 6 -34.34 6.34 -10.02
C GLY A 6 -33.00 5.67 -10.25
N GLU A 7 -32.56 5.55 -11.51
CA GLU A 7 -31.15 5.71 -11.92
C GLU A 7 -31.09 5.79 -13.46
N GLU A 8 -31.74 6.81 -14.04
CA GLU A 8 -31.49 7.18 -15.43
C GLU A 8 -30.18 7.95 -15.50
N GLY A 9 -29.13 7.29 -15.99
CA GLY A 9 -27.93 7.95 -16.47
C GLY A 9 -28.33 9.05 -17.44
N SER A 10 -28.02 10.30 -17.07
CA SER A 10 -28.38 11.51 -17.80
C SER A 10 -28.04 11.40 -19.29
N ARG A 11 -29.09 11.23 -20.11
CA ARG A 11 -29.03 11.15 -21.57
C ARG A 11 -28.84 12.57 -22.13
N ILE A 12 -27.65 12.86 -22.66
CA ILE A 12 -27.32 14.18 -23.22
C ILE A 12 -28.15 14.40 -24.50
N THR A 13 -28.98 15.45 -24.51
CA THR A 13 -29.69 15.93 -25.71
C THR A 13 -28.96 17.16 -26.26
N ILE A 14 -28.44 17.10 -27.48
CA ILE A 14 -27.78 18.23 -28.14
C ILE A 14 -28.84 19.08 -28.85
N LYS A 15 -29.05 20.31 -28.38
CA LYS A 15 -29.78 21.35 -29.14
C LYS A 15 -28.80 22.43 -29.58
N TRP A 16 -28.74 22.68 -30.88
CA TRP A 16 -28.01 23.81 -31.46
C TRP A 16 -28.90 25.05 -31.44
N SER A 17 -28.47 26.13 -30.77
CA SER A 17 -29.06 27.46 -30.94
C SER A 17 -28.19 28.31 -31.86
N ARG A 18 -28.86 29.07 -32.74
CA ARG A 18 -28.29 29.86 -33.83
C ARG A 18 -27.54 31.10 -33.35
N ARG A 19 -26.53 31.48 -34.16
CA ARG A 19 -25.79 32.75 -34.19
C ARG A 19 -26.62 34.00 -33.82
N GLY A 20 -26.04 34.85 -32.99
CA GLY A 20 -26.27 36.29 -32.95
C GLY A 20 -24.93 37.00 -32.78
N GLY A 21 -24.55 37.84 -33.76
CA GLY A 21 -23.25 38.51 -33.81
C GLY A 21 -23.23 39.87 -33.09
N GLY A 22 -22.04 40.28 -32.65
CA GLY A 22 -21.75 41.63 -32.19
C GLY A 22 -20.23 41.85 -32.20
N ARG A 23 -19.77 42.79 -33.05
CA ARG A 23 -18.36 43.19 -33.24
C ARG A 23 -17.91 44.13 -32.12
N GLY A 24 -16.67 43.97 -31.66
CA GLY A 24 -15.97 44.96 -30.84
C GLY A 24 -14.59 44.45 -30.39
N GLY A 25 -13.53 44.89 -31.06
CA GLY A 25 -12.16 44.43 -30.81
C GLY A 25 -11.51 45.06 -29.58
N SER A 26 -10.83 44.24 -28.80
CA SER A 26 -9.66 44.62 -27.99
C SER A 26 -8.85 43.35 -27.72
N ARG A 27 -7.53 43.41 -27.94
CA ARG A 27 -6.60 42.28 -27.81
C ARG A 27 -6.61 41.76 -26.37
N ALA A 28 -7.31 40.66 -26.13
CA ALA A 28 -7.43 40.01 -24.82
C ALA A 28 -6.43 38.86 -24.69
N ARG A 29 -5.74 38.82 -23.54
CA ARG A 29 -5.13 37.62 -22.94
C ARG A 29 -6.00 36.40 -23.24
N GLY A 30 -5.39 35.32 -23.75
CA GLY A 30 -6.06 34.08 -24.13
C GLY A 30 -7.23 33.74 -23.22
N GLU A 31 -8.41 33.65 -23.82
CA GLU A 31 -9.69 33.41 -23.17
C GLU A 31 -9.58 32.20 -22.24
N ARG A 32 -9.65 32.45 -20.93
CA ARG A 32 -9.93 31.39 -19.97
C ARG A 32 -11.31 30.86 -20.31
N ALA A 33 -11.39 29.56 -20.64
CA ALA A 33 -12.65 28.86 -20.80
C ALA A 33 -13.59 29.22 -19.63
N PRO A 34 -14.87 29.52 -19.90
CA PRO A 34 -15.82 29.82 -18.84
C PRO A 34 -15.78 28.70 -17.80
N ARG A 35 -15.80 29.05 -16.52
CA ARG A 35 -15.90 28.08 -15.42
C ARG A 35 -17.18 27.27 -15.63
N GLY A 36 -17.10 26.17 -16.36
CA GLY A 36 -18.17 25.19 -16.39
C GLY A 36 -18.41 24.72 -14.96
N GLU A 37 -19.67 24.54 -14.59
CA GLU A 37 -20.18 24.08 -13.29
C GLU A 37 -19.65 22.70 -12.84
N TYR A 38 -18.61 22.19 -13.50
CA TYR A 38 -18.05 20.88 -13.21
C TYR A 38 -17.42 20.86 -11.83
N PRO A 39 -17.69 19.80 -11.04
CA PRO A 39 -17.10 19.59 -9.73
C PRO A 39 -15.57 19.74 -9.68
N PRO A 40 -14.98 20.16 -8.55
CA PRO A 40 -13.56 20.54 -8.46
C PRO A 40 -12.56 19.38 -8.59
N TYR A 41 -13.01 18.13 -8.55
CA TYR A 41 -12.15 16.96 -8.68
C TYR A 41 -12.50 16.15 -9.92
N ILE A 42 -11.49 15.48 -10.48
CA ILE A 42 -11.66 14.39 -11.45
C ILE A 42 -11.14 13.14 -10.76
N HIS A 43 -12.00 12.14 -10.62
CA HIS A 43 -11.61 10.81 -10.18
C HIS A 43 -11.37 9.94 -11.39
N PHE A 44 -10.35 9.09 -11.34
CA PHE A 44 -10.05 8.13 -12.39
C PHE A 44 -9.41 6.88 -11.80
N THR A 45 -9.48 5.80 -12.55
CA THR A 45 -8.85 4.53 -12.21
C THR A 45 -7.46 4.49 -12.82
N LEU A 46 -6.46 4.17 -12.01
CA LEU A 46 -5.06 4.00 -12.38
C LEU A 46 -4.72 2.51 -12.32
N GLN A 47 -4.33 1.94 -13.45
CA GLN A 47 -3.62 0.67 -13.51
C GLN A 47 -2.12 0.95 -13.64
N LYS A 48 -1.31 0.27 -12.83
CA LYS A 48 0.14 0.27 -12.93
C LYS A 48 0.69 -1.16 -12.97
N THR A 49 1.74 -1.37 -13.74
CA THR A 49 2.43 -2.67 -13.88
C THR A 49 3.90 -2.53 -13.49
N ASN A 50 4.34 -3.36 -12.54
CA ASN A 50 5.71 -3.41 -12.01
C ASN A 50 6.28 -2.03 -11.61
N ARG A 51 5.44 -1.19 -11.00
CA ARG A 51 5.74 0.21 -10.71
C ARG A 51 5.27 0.60 -9.32
N ASP A 52 6.08 1.41 -8.65
CA ASP A 52 5.70 2.01 -7.37
C ASP A 52 4.58 3.06 -7.58
N THR A 53 3.73 3.21 -6.56
CA THR A 53 2.59 4.13 -6.64
C THR A 53 3.04 5.59 -6.74
N GLN A 54 4.04 6.02 -5.97
CA GLN A 54 4.53 7.40 -6.00
C GLN A 54 5.25 7.71 -7.31
N ASP A 55 5.99 6.74 -7.86
CA ASP A 55 6.60 6.88 -9.18
C ASP A 55 5.53 7.00 -10.29
N ALA A 56 4.43 6.24 -10.21
CA ALA A 56 3.31 6.39 -11.14
C ALA A 56 2.64 7.77 -11.03
N LEU A 57 2.41 8.28 -9.82
CA LEU A 57 1.88 9.62 -9.59
C LEU A 57 2.84 10.72 -10.06
N ALA A 58 4.14 10.56 -9.85
CA ALA A 58 5.16 11.50 -10.32
C ALA A 58 5.25 11.54 -11.85
N TYR A 59 5.02 10.42 -12.53
CA TYR A 59 4.85 10.38 -13.98
C TYR A 59 3.58 11.13 -14.41
N LEU A 60 2.43 10.83 -13.83
CA LEU A 60 1.18 11.52 -14.14
C LEU A 60 1.24 13.02 -13.85
N SER A 61 1.87 13.44 -12.76
CA SER A 61 2.06 14.85 -12.40
C SER A 61 2.77 15.63 -13.51
N ARG A 62 3.85 15.05 -14.05
CA ARG A 62 4.60 15.65 -15.17
C ARG A 62 3.80 15.67 -16.46
N THR A 63 3.13 14.56 -16.78
CA THR A 63 2.33 14.41 -18.01
C THR A 63 1.09 15.30 -18.03
N LEU A 64 0.45 15.48 -16.87
CA LEU A 64 -0.75 16.31 -16.72
C LEU A 64 -0.42 17.78 -16.45
N HIS A 65 0.84 18.12 -16.19
CA HIS A 65 1.28 19.45 -15.73
C HIS A 65 0.51 19.91 -14.48
N VAL A 66 0.53 19.09 -13.43
CA VAL A 66 -0.08 19.36 -12.12
C VAL A 66 0.95 19.08 -11.03
N ASN A 67 0.77 19.65 -9.84
CA ASN A 67 1.64 19.30 -8.73
C ASN A 67 1.27 17.90 -8.21
N ILE A 68 2.25 17.18 -7.66
CA ILE A 68 1.99 15.86 -7.07
C ILE A 68 0.95 15.92 -5.94
N LYS A 69 0.92 17.02 -5.18
CA LYS A 69 -0.09 17.29 -4.12
C LYS A 69 -1.53 17.42 -4.63
N ASP A 70 -1.72 17.63 -5.93
CA ASP A 70 -3.05 17.70 -6.53
C ASP A 70 -3.60 16.29 -6.84
N LEU A 71 -2.77 15.25 -6.75
CA LEU A 71 -3.14 13.85 -6.92
C LEU A 71 -3.25 13.17 -5.55
N ALA A 72 -4.40 12.58 -5.26
CA ALA A 72 -4.68 11.86 -4.02
C ALA A 72 -5.09 10.41 -4.28
N ILE A 73 -4.68 9.52 -3.39
CA ILE A 73 -4.94 8.07 -3.40
C ILE A 73 -5.39 7.62 -2.00
N ALA A 74 -6.05 6.46 -1.91
CA ALA A 74 -6.55 5.91 -0.65
C ALA A 74 -5.54 4.98 0.04
N GLY A 75 -4.40 4.74 -0.60
CA GLY A 75 -3.36 3.84 -0.15
C GLY A 75 -2.41 3.51 -1.29
N THR A 76 -1.18 3.18 -0.94
CA THR A 76 -0.19 2.67 -1.89
C THR A 76 -0.50 1.21 -2.24
N LYS A 77 -0.06 0.77 -3.42
CA LYS A 77 -0.18 -0.61 -3.89
C LYS A 77 1.19 -1.15 -4.27
N ASP A 78 1.37 -2.45 -4.11
CA ASP A 78 2.65 -3.14 -4.32
C ASP A 78 3.30 -2.82 -5.65
N LYS A 79 4.62 -2.62 -5.63
CA LYS A 79 5.39 -2.34 -6.84
C LYS A 79 5.37 -3.53 -7.80
N ARG A 80 5.64 -4.74 -7.30
CA ARG A 80 5.79 -5.95 -8.12
C ARG A 80 4.42 -6.58 -8.35
N GLY A 81 3.79 -6.22 -9.45
CA GLY A 81 2.49 -6.77 -9.85
C GLY A 81 1.75 -5.85 -10.81
N VAL A 82 0.55 -6.26 -11.20
CA VAL A 82 -0.43 -5.40 -11.88
C VAL A 82 -1.44 -4.97 -10.83
N THR A 83 -1.54 -3.67 -10.59
CA THR A 83 -2.41 -3.14 -9.53
C THR A 83 -3.32 -2.05 -10.08
N VAL A 84 -4.57 -2.04 -9.63
CA VAL A 84 -5.57 -1.05 -10.02
C VAL A 84 -6.04 -0.30 -8.79
N GLN A 85 -6.12 1.03 -8.86
CA GLN A 85 -6.59 1.86 -7.76
C GLN A 85 -7.28 3.14 -8.23
N ARG A 86 -8.12 3.72 -7.36
CA ARG A 86 -8.71 5.03 -7.59
C ARG A 86 -7.70 6.15 -7.30
N VAL A 87 -7.70 7.17 -8.15
CA VAL A 87 -6.95 8.42 -7.99
C VAL A 87 -7.90 9.60 -8.11
N SER A 88 -7.75 10.59 -7.25
CA SER A 88 -8.45 11.87 -7.34
C SER A 88 -7.47 12.97 -7.73
N LEU A 89 -7.80 13.72 -8.78
CA LEU A 89 -7.08 14.91 -9.21
C LEU A 89 -7.88 16.17 -8.85
N ARG A 90 -7.25 17.09 -8.13
CA ARG A 90 -7.72 18.48 -8.01
C ARG A 90 -7.53 19.19 -9.35
N ARG A 91 -8.57 19.21 -10.18
CA ARG A 91 -8.45 19.46 -11.63
C ARG A 91 -8.09 20.91 -11.99
N GLY A 92 -8.35 21.86 -11.10
CA GLY A 92 -8.30 23.29 -11.43
C GLY A 92 -9.23 23.59 -12.61
N ASN A 93 -8.66 24.00 -13.74
CA ASN A 93 -9.42 24.26 -14.98
C ASN A 93 -9.41 23.09 -15.98
N LYS A 94 -8.76 21.97 -15.66
CA LYS A 94 -8.67 20.82 -16.57
C LYS A 94 -10.02 20.11 -16.66
N THR A 95 -10.38 19.68 -17.86
CA THR A 95 -11.55 18.85 -18.14
C THR A 95 -11.15 17.37 -18.19
N VAL A 96 -12.13 16.47 -18.11
CA VAL A 96 -11.91 15.02 -18.27
C VAL A 96 -11.23 14.70 -19.60
N ASP A 97 -11.69 15.32 -20.70
CA ASP A 97 -11.08 15.17 -22.03
C ASP A 97 -9.61 15.60 -22.06
N HIS A 98 -9.29 16.76 -21.45
CA HIS A 98 -7.91 17.23 -21.35
C HIS A 98 -7.02 16.25 -20.57
N VAL A 99 -7.52 15.73 -19.44
CA VAL A 99 -6.80 14.78 -18.60
C VAL A 99 -6.56 13.47 -19.37
N TRP A 100 -7.59 12.92 -20.01
CA TRP A 100 -7.48 11.69 -20.81
C TRP A 100 -6.49 11.86 -21.96
N LYS A 101 -6.59 12.95 -22.73
CA LYS A 101 -5.67 13.23 -23.84
C LYS A 101 -4.23 13.41 -23.37
N SER A 102 -4.02 14.15 -22.27
CA SER A 102 -2.69 14.39 -21.73
C SER A 102 -2.06 13.10 -21.22
N ALA A 103 -2.78 12.33 -20.40
CA ALA A 103 -2.27 11.08 -19.82
C ALA A 103 -1.90 10.04 -20.89
N ASN A 104 -2.67 9.99 -21.98
CA ASN A 104 -2.42 9.10 -23.12
C ASN A 104 -1.52 9.72 -24.21
N GLN A 105 -0.94 10.90 -23.95
CA GLN A 105 -0.06 11.61 -24.89
C GLN A 105 -0.65 11.78 -26.30
N ILE A 106 -1.96 12.04 -26.36
CA ILE A 106 -2.67 12.29 -27.62
C ILE A 106 -2.07 13.51 -28.30
N GLY A 107 -1.59 13.32 -29.53
CA GLY A 107 -0.77 14.26 -30.28
C GLY A 107 0.57 13.65 -30.69
N ARG A 108 1.18 12.83 -29.81
CA ARG A 108 2.25 11.89 -30.20
C ARG A 108 1.66 10.54 -30.64
N ARG A 109 0.62 10.10 -29.94
CA ARG A 109 -0.18 8.90 -30.27
C ARG A 109 -1.53 9.29 -30.85
N SER A 110 -2.07 8.41 -31.68
CA SER A 110 -3.46 8.53 -32.12
C SER A 110 -4.41 8.08 -31.00
N THR A 111 -5.68 8.49 -31.10
CA THR A 111 -6.72 8.01 -30.18
C THR A 111 -6.96 6.52 -30.30
N HIS A 112 -6.80 5.97 -31.52
CA HIS A 112 -6.88 4.53 -31.77
C HIS A 112 -5.77 3.78 -31.03
N ASP A 113 -4.52 4.24 -31.11
CA ASP A 113 -3.40 3.59 -30.43
C ASP A 113 -3.54 3.64 -28.91
N ALA A 114 -4.08 4.73 -28.38
CA ALA A 114 -4.29 4.88 -26.93
C ALA A 114 -5.26 3.84 -26.35
N VAL A 115 -6.21 3.32 -27.15
CA VAL A 115 -7.20 2.33 -26.71
C VAL A 115 -6.87 0.91 -27.14
N THR A 116 -6.03 0.72 -28.17
CA THR A 116 -5.68 -0.60 -28.72
C THR A 116 -4.29 -1.11 -28.33
N GLN A 117 -3.43 -0.25 -27.77
CA GLN A 117 -2.09 -0.64 -27.33
C GLN A 117 -1.94 -0.46 -25.82
N ARG A 118 -0.99 -1.18 -25.23
CA ARG A 118 -0.67 -1.07 -23.81
C ARG A 118 -0.34 0.36 -23.39
N GLY A 119 -0.67 0.67 -22.14
CA GLY A 119 -0.35 1.93 -21.51
C GLY A 119 1.16 2.19 -21.52
N GLU A 120 1.55 3.43 -21.81
CA GLU A 120 2.96 3.79 -21.84
C GLU A 120 3.59 3.68 -20.46
N ARG A 121 4.82 3.13 -20.41
CA ARG A 121 5.60 2.94 -19.17
C ARG A 121 4.86 2.15 -18.08
N GLY A 122 3.96 1.25 -18.51
CA GLY A 122 3.18 0.39 -17.62
C GLY A 122 2.11 1.15 -16.84
N ILE A 123 1.59 2.26 -17.38
CA ILE A 123 0.55 3.07 -16.75
C ILE A 123 -0.61 3.26 -17.72
N ARG A 124 -1.83 3.00 -17.24
CA ARG A 124 -3.07 3.29 -17.94
C ARG A 124 -4.06 3.97 -17.01
N ILE A 125 -4.80 4.95 -17.53
CA ILE A 125 -5.92 5.58 -16.82
C ILE A 125 -7.24 5.29 -17.51
N ALA A 126 -8.30 5.09 -16.73
CA ALA A 126 -9.65 4.82 -17.20
C ALA A 126 -10.71 5.42 -16.24
N ASP A 127 -11.99 5.30 -16.61
CA ASP A 127 -13.14 5.69 -15.77
C ASP A 127 -13.04 7.11 -15.17
N LEU A 128 -12.80 8.12 -16.03
CA LEU A 128 -12.65 9.51 -15.60
C LEU A 128 -14.01 10.15 -15.35
N ASN A 129 -14.25 10.63 -14.12
CA ASN A 129 -15.51 11.23 -13.71
C ASN A 129 -15.31 12.47 -12.86
N TYR A 130 -16.15 13.49 -13.03
CA TYR A 130 -16.13 14.65 -12.14
C TYR A 130 -16.73 14.31 -10.77
N ARG A 131 -16.09 14.76 -9.69
CA ARG A 131 -16.54 14.54 -8.31
C ARG A 131 -16.43 15.80 -7.45
N LYS A 132 -17.36 15.95 -6.50
CA LYS A 132 -17.44 17.12 -5.60
C LYS A 132 -16.37 17.09 -4.51
N ALA A 133 -15.98 15.91 -4.06
CA ALA A 133 -14.97 15.68 -3.03
C ALA A 133 -13.72 15.03 -3.62
N GLY A 134 -12.58 15.26 -2.99
CA GLY A 134 -11.36 14.51 -3.26
C GLY A 134 -11.47 13.09 -2.73
N LEU A 135 -10.49 12.26 -3.04
CA LEU A 135 -10.31 11.01 -2.30
C LEU A 135 -9.76 11.40 -0.92
N GLU A 136 -10.48 11.05 0.14
CA GLU A 136 -9.97 11.18 1.51
C GLU A 136 -9.48 9.79 1.97
N LEU A 137 -8.44 9.78 2.81
CA LEU A 137 -8.05 8.64 3.67
C LEU A 137 -9.11 8.50 4.78
N VAL A 138 -10.36 8.36 4.37
CA VAL A 138 -11.46 7.98 5.23
C VAL A 138 -11.91 6.68 4.63
N SER A 139 -11.94 5.64 5.47
CA SER A 139 -12.46 4.32 5.12
C SER A 139 -13.58 4.50 4.12
N VAL A 140 -13.26 4.19 2.86
CA VAL A 140 -14.28 3.97 1.86
C VAL A 140 -15.14 2.93 2.53
N SER A 141 -16.36 3.30 2.92
CA SER A 141 -17.36 2.42 3.53
C SER A 141 -17.18 1.03 2.95
N TYR A 142 -16.99 0.04 3.83
CA TYR A 142 -16.55 -1.34 3.58
C TYR A 142 -17.02 -2.00 2.27
N ASP A 143 -18.11 -1.50 1.68
CA ASP A 143 -18.70 -1.92 0.41
C ASP A 143 -18.07 -1.39 -0.88
N GLN A 144 -17.19 -0.36 -0.88
CA GLN A 144 -16.87 0.33 -2.15
C GLN A 144 -15.43 0.23 -2.69
N GLN A 145 -14.44 -0.32 -1.96
CA GLN A 145 -13.14 -0.69 -2.54
C GLN A 145 -12.50 -1.88 -1.80
N PRO A 146 -13.06 -3.10 -1.87
CA PRO A 146 -12.33 -4.28 -1.42
C PRO A 146 -10.99 -4.38 -2.17
N ILE A 147 -9.90 -4.74 -1.47
CA ILE A 147 -8.65 -5.12 -2.15
C ILE A 147 -8.90 -6.51 -2.72
N LEU A 148 -9.43 -6.57 -3.94
CA LEU A 148 -9.46 -7.81 -4.69
C LEU A 148 -8.02 -8.16 -5.06
N MET A 149 -7.54 -9.25 -4.51
CA MET A 149 -6.24 -9.78 -4.85
C MET A 149 -6.41 -11.10 -5.57
N GLN A 150 -5.71 -11.23 -6.69
CA GLN A 150 -5.47 -12.49 -7.36
C GLN A 150 -3.98 -12.82 -7.26
N SER A 151 -3.67 -13.94 -6.62
CA SER A 151 -2.30 -14.44 -6.48
C SER A 151 -2.18 -15.78 -7.16
N ILE A 152 -1.04 -16.03 -7.80
CA ILE A 152 -0.72 -17.31 -8.43
C ILE A 152 0.51 -17.86 -7.74
N LEU A 153 0.38 -19.03 -7.16
CA LEU A 153 1.50 -19.82 -6.65
C LEU A 153 1.86 -20.86 -7.70
N ARG A 154 3.10 -20.86 -8.18
CA ARG A 154 3.60 -21.84 -9.15
C ARG A 154 4.30 -22.99 -8.44
N ASN A 155 4.27 -24.17 -9.07
CA ASN A 155 4.94 -25.38 -8.60
C ASN A 155 4.49 -25.82 -7.20
N VAL A 156 3.18 -25.77 -6.96
CA VAL A 156 2.60 -26.13 -5.66
C VAL A 156 2.51 -27.65 -5.55
N GLN A 157 3.18 -28.22 -4.55
CA GLN A 157 2.98 -29.60 -4.13
C GLN A 157 1.83 -29.63 -3.11
N VAL A 158 0.72 -30.28 -3.46
CA VAL A 158 -0.46 -30.39 -2.59
C VAL A 158 -0.49 -31.80 -2.00
N ASP A 159 -0.29 -31.93 -0.68
CA ASP A 159 -0.37 -33.24 0.01
C ASP A 159 -1.80 -33.82 -0.02
N SER A 160 -2.84 -32.97 0.03
CA SER A 160 -4.24 -33.36 -0.20
C SER A 160 -5.14 -32.14 -0.48
N MET A 161 -6.22 -32.31 -1.26
CA MET A 161 -7.19 -31.23 -1.53
C MET A 161 -7.88 -30.70 -0.26
N HIS A 162 -8.03 -31.54 0.77
CA HIS A 162 -8.63 -31.17 2.06
C HIS A 162 -7.75 -30.20 2.88
N THR A 163 -6.42 -30.21 2.66
CA THR A 163 -5.49 -29.28 3.32
C THR A 163 -5.69 -27.84 2.84
N LEU A 164 -6.05 -27.65 1.56
CA LEU A 164 -6.32 -26.32 0.99
C LEU A 164 -7.61 -25.72 1.56
N ASP A 165 -8.66 -26.53 1.74
CA ASP A 165 -9.93 -26.11 2.36
C ASP A 165 -9.75 -25.62 3.81
N LEU A 166 -8.98 -26.35 4.62
CA LEU A 166 -8.72 -25.97 6.02
C LEU A 166 -7.86 -24.71 6.13
N SER A 167 -6.84 -24.58 5.29
CA SER A 167 -5.92 -23.42 5.28
C SER A 167 -6.56 -22.13 4.73
N SER A 168 -7.70 -22.23 4.03
CA SER A 168 -8.45 -21.10 3.48
C SER A 168 -9.15 -20.23 4.52
N SER A 169 -9.20 -20.68 5.77
CA SER A 169 -10.07 -20.11 6.82
C SER A 169 -9.36 -19.19 7.81
N VAL A 170 -8.02 -19.07 7.77
CA VAL A 170 -7.27 -18.29 8.77
C VAL A 170 -6.11 -17.57 8.10
N THR A 171 -5.95 -16.28 8.39
CA THR A 171 -4.76 -15.51 8.01
C THR A 171 -4.19 -14.82 9.25
N PHE A 172 -2.97 -15.21 9.63
CA PHE A 172 -2.21 -14.50 10.67
C PHE A 172 -1.58 -13.24 10.08
N GLN A 173 -1.70 -12.12 10.78
CA GLN A 173 -1.00 -10.89 10.39
C GLN A 173 0.44 -10.90 10.90
N TYR A 174 1.25 -11.88 10.49
CA TYR A 174 2.60 -12.08 11.01
C TYR A 174 3.67 -11.73 9.98
N GLU A 175 4.36 -10.59 10.14
CA GLU A 175 5.62 -10.35 9.41
C GLU A 175 6.80 -10.92 10.23
N PRO A 176 7.69 -11.73 9.64
CA PRO A 176 8.94 -12.09 10.30
C PRO A 176 9.85 -10.87 10.45
N ASP A 177 10.41 -10.71 11.65
CA ASP A 177 11.31 -9.62 12.00
C ASP A 177 12.76 -9.89 11.52
N ASP A 178 13.19 -9.20 10.48
CA ASP A 178 14.61 -9.10 10.08
C ASP A 178 15.37 -7.99 10.83
N LEU A 179 14.86 -7.54 11.98
CA LEU A 179 15.48 -6.46 12.76
C LEU A 179 16.75 -6.90 13.50
N GLN A 180 16.97 -8.21 13.67
CA GLN A 180 18.14 -8.74 14.39
C GLN A 180 19.41 -8.81 13.53
N ALA A 181 19.32 -8.55 12.21
CA ALA A 181 20.48 -8.52 11.31
C ALA A 181 21.21 -7.16 11.24
N CYS A 182 20.69 -6.11 11.87
CA CYS A 182 21.22 -4.75 11.71
C CYS A 182 22.54 -4.46 12.46
N SER A 183 23.01 -5.38 13.32
CA SER A 183 24.30 -5.25 14.03
C SER A 183 25.48 -5.94 13.32
N GLY A 184 25.22 -6.72 12.27
CA GLY A 184 26.25 -7.37 11.46
C GLY A 184 26.81 -6.49 10.34
N LEU A 185 28.08 -6.66 10.01
CA LEU A 185 28.76 -6.05 8.85
C LEU A 185 28.18 -6.49 7.49
N VAL A 186 27.30 -7.49 7.45
CA VAL A 186 26.67 -8.00 6.23
C VAL A 186 25.18 -8.16 6.48
N ARG A 187 24.36 -7.50 5.64
CA ARG A 187 22.90 -7.62 5.66
C ARG A 187 22.48 -8.55 4.50
N PRO A 188 21.78 -9.67 4.76
CA PRO A 188 21.28 -10.54 3.71
C PRO A 188 20.43 -9.77 2.69
N GLY A 189 20.64 -10.03 1.40
CA GLY A 189 19.89 -9.35 0.32
C GLY A 189 20.26 -7.89 0.03
N GLU A 190 21.28 -7.32 0.69
CA GLU A 190 21.78 -5.97 0.38
C GLU A 190 22.42 -5.93 -1.03
N HIS A 191 22.04 -4.94 -1.83
CA HIS A 191 22.54 -4.84 -3.20
C HIS A 191 24.05 -4.51 -3.20
N PRO A 192 24.88 -5.12 -4.09
CA PRO A 192 26.33 -4.99 -4.05
C PRO A 192 26.86 -3.54 -4.03
N ASP A 193 26.24 -2.64 -4.78
CA ASP A 193 26.63 -1.21 -4.78
C ASP A 193 26.41 -0.52 -3.41
N VAL A 194 25.42 -0.94 -2.62
CA VAL A 194 25.16 -0.44 -1.27
C VAL A 194 26.18 -1.02 -0.30
N VAL A 195 26.52 -2.31 -0.44
CA VAL A 195 27.54 -2.97 0.38
C VAL A 195 28.87 -2.22 0.27
N VAL A 196 29.35 -1.97 -0.96
CA VAL A 196 30.63 -1.27 -1.17
C VAL A 196 30.59 0.16 -0.62
N ALA A 197 29.47 0.87 -0.78
CA ALA A 197 29.31 2.22 -0.23
C ALA A 197 29.31 2.24 1.31
N ARG A 198 28.69 1.23 1.93
CA ARG A 198 28.64 1.06 3.39
C ARG A 198 29.99 0.65 3.96
N GLU A 199 30.72 -0.24 3.30
CA GLU A 199 32.09 -0.63 3.68
C GLU A 199 33.05 0.57 3.61
N ALA A 200 32.94 1.40 2.57
CA ALA A 200 33.71 2.65 2.49
C ALA A 200 33.47 3.59 3.69
N TRP A 201 32.30 3.53 4.34
CA TRP A 201 32.01 4.30 5.55
C TRP A 201 32.46 3.57 6.83
N LEU A 202 32.05 2.32 7.02
CA LEU A 202 32.23 1.59 8.27
C LEU A 202 33.65 1.04 8.46
N VAL A 203 34.32 0.65 7.36
CA VAL A 203 35.65 0.02 7.39
C VAL A 203 36.71 1.04 7.00
N ASP A 204 36.55 1.69 5.84
CA ASP A 204 37.57 2.63 5.35
C ASP A 204 37.50 3.99 6.04
N HIS A 205 36.45 4.27 6.82
CA HIS A 205 36.16 5.56 7.45
C HIS A 205 36.21 6.75 6.48
N ASN A 206 35.87 6.51 5.21
CA ASN A 206 35.97 7.48 4.13
C ASN A 206 34.59 7.98 3.71
N LEU A 207 34.19 9.11 4.30
CA LEU A 207 32.89 9.74 4.07
C LEU A 207 32.66 10.15 2.60
N ASP A 208 33.67 10.75 1.96
CA ASP A 208 33.53 11.25 0.59
C ASP A 208 33.34 10.11 -0.41
N ARG A 209 34.12 9.02 -0.22
CA ARG A 209 33.99 7.81 -1.03
C ARG A 209 32.65 7.13 -0.79
N ALA A 210 32.24 6.99 0.48
CA ALA A 210 30.93 6.42 0.82
C ALA A 210 29.79 7.20 0.14
N LEU A 211 29.81 8.54 0.22
CA LEU A 211 28.76 9.38 -0.37
C LEU A 211 28.75 9.34 -1.90
N ALA A 212 29.92 9.22 -2.54
CA ALA A 212 30.04 9.09 -3.98
C ALA A 212 29.52 7.75 -4.51
N LEU A 213 29.76 6.67 -3.76
CA LEU A 213 29.32 5.31 -4.11
C LEU A 213 27.86 5.07 -3.74
N MET A 214 27.34 5.75 -2.70
CA MET A 214 25.99 5.51 -2.20
C MET A 214 24.93 5.82 -3.27
N PRO A 215 24.11 4.84 -3.71
CA PRO A 215 23.16 5.05 -4.79
C PRO A 215 22.09 6.07 -4.44
N ARG A 216 21.61 6.85 -5.43
CA ARG A 216 20.58 7.89 -5.23
C ARG A 216 19.25 7.38 -4.66
N ARG A 217 18.95 6.10 -4.86
CA ARG A 217 17.74 5.44 -4.34
C ARG A 217 17.78 5.18 -2.83
N VAL A 218 18.98 5.23 -2.23
CA VAL A 218 19.22 4.97 -0.81
C VAL A 218 19.17 6.31 -0.06
N VAL A 219 17.95 6.83 0.15
CA VAL A 219 17.74 8.23 0.57
C VAL A 219 18.17 8.47 2.01
N ALA A 220 17.83 7.57 2.94
CA ALA A 220 18.09 7.76 4.38
C ALA A 220 19.59 7.87 4.66
N GLU A 221 20.38 6.91 4.19
CA GLU A 221 21.82 6.84 4.40
C GLU A 221 22.53 8.01 3.72
N ARG A 222 22.10 8.41 2.52
CA ARG A 222 22.63 9.59 1.85
C ARG A 222 22.37 10.86 2.66
N CYS A 223 21.16 11.07 3.16
CA CYS A 223 20.82 12.23 4.00
C CYS A 223 21.71 12.31 5.25
N ILE A 224 21.99 11.17 5.89
CA ILE A 224 22.90 11.08 7.04
C ILE A 224 24.33 11.44 6.61
N LEU A 225 24.87 10.81 5.56
CA LEU A 225 26.24 11.05 5.09
C LEU A 225 26.44 12.49 4.62
N GLU A 226 25.47 13.08 3.91
CA GLU A 226 25.49 14.49 3.52
C GLU A 226 25.46 15.43 4.73
N SER A 227 24.72 15.06 5.78
CA SER A 227 24.72 15.82 7.04
C SER A 227 26.08 15.77 7.73
N TYR A 228 26.69 14.59 7.87
CA TYR A 228 28.04 14.48 8.45
C TYR A 228 29.09 15.21 7.61
N LYS A 229 28.94 15.23 6.29
CA LYS A 229 29.84 15.98 5.41
C LYS A 229 29.77 17.48 5.67
N LYS A 230 28.57 18.02 5.86
CA LYS A 230 28.37 19.43 6.27
C LYS A 230 28.94 19.74 7.65
N GLN A 231 29.04 18.74 8.52
CA GLN A 231 29.62 18.84 9.87
C GLN A 231 31.13 18.54 9.90
N GLY A 232 31.81 18.50 8.76
CA GLY A 232 33.25 18.24 8.70
C GLY A 232 33.65 16.80 9.07
N GLY A 233 32.73 15.85 8.95
CA GLY A 233 32.95 14.44 9.32
C GLY A 233 32.64 14.12 10.79
N GLU A 234 32.21 15.10 11.59
CA GLU A 234 31.80 14.85 12.98
C GLU A 234 30.47 14.09 13.05
N THR A 235 30.44 13.04 13.89
CA THR A 235 29.26 12.17 14.09
C THR A 235 28.54 12.44 15.41
N ARG A 236 28.99 13.42 16.20
CA ARG A 236 28.43 13.74 17.53
C ARG A 236 26.96 14.17 17.46
N ASN A 237 26.58 14.88 16.39
CA ASN A 237 25.20 15.31 16.18
C ASN A 237 24.41 14.29 15.35
N ALA A 238 24.36 13.04 15.81
CA ALA A 238 23.61 11.97 15.18
C ALA A 238 22.11 12.28 15.08
N MET A 239 21.53 12.96 16.09
CA MET A 239 20.13 13.37 16.07
C MET A 239 19.84 14.40 14.97
N GLY A 240 20.72 15.38 14.77
CA GLY A 240 20.59 16.34 13.68
C GLY A 240 20.71 15.67 12.31
N ALA A 241 21.62 14.70 12.17
CA ALA A 241 21.75 13.91 10.96
C ALA A 241 20.52 13.01 10.71
N LEU A 242 19.93 12.42 11.76
CA LEU A 242 18.70 11.67 11.64
C LEU A 242 17.58 12.57 11.14
N SER A 243 17.45 13.79 11.67
CA SER A 243 16.40 14.75 11.29
C SER A 243 16.47 15.25 9.84
N THR A 244 17.57 15.02 9.10
CA THR A 244 17.63 15.35 7.67
C THR A 244 16.87 14.35 6.80
N ILE A 245 16.59 13.16 7.31
CA ILE A 245 15.79 12.16 6.62
C ILE A 245 14.33 12.67 6.55
N PRO A 246 13.66 12.54 5.39
CA PRO A 246 12.24 12.89 5.26
C PRO A 246 11.39 12.28 6.38
N ARG A 247 10.51 13.08 7.00
CA ARG A 247 9.71 12.69 8.18
C ARG A 247 9.02 11.33 8.02
N ASN A 248 8.40 11.07 6.88
CA ASN A 248 7.65 9.83 6.63
C ASN A 248 8.56 8.61 6.74
N LEU A 249 9.76 8.69 6.13
CA LEU A 249 10.75 7.63 6.18
C LEU A 249 11.31 7.44 7.60
N ARG A 250 11.42 8.52 8.39
CA ARG A 250 11.80 8.41 9.81
C ARG A 250 10.74 7.69 10.64
N LEU A 251 9.47 8.04 10.45
CA LEU A 251 8.36 7.43 11.16
C LEU A 251 8.25 5.93 10.85
N MET A 252 8.56 5.50 9.62
CA MET A 252 8.59 4.08 9.25
C MET A 252 9.44 3.24 10.20
N TYR A 253 10.60 3.72 10.67
CA TYR A 253 11.42 2.96 11.64
C TYR A 253 10.73 2.76 12.98
N ILE A 254 9.97 3.76 13.44
CA ILE A 254 9.28 3.70 14.74
C ILE A 254 8.05 2.80 14.64
N HIS A 255 7.30 2.90 13.55
CA HIS A 255 6.17 2.01 13.27
C HIS A 255 6.60 0.56 13.02
N ALA A 256 7.77 0.34 12.42
CA ALA A 256 8.39 -0.99 12.32
C ALA A 256 8.67 -1.57 13.72
N TYR A 257 9.20 -0.77 14.66
CA TYR A 257 9.36 -1.22 16.04
C TYR A 257 8.04 -1.53 16.74
N GLN A 258 7.00 -0.70 16.54
CA GLN A 258 5.66 -1.02 17.07
C GLN A 258 5.16 -2.37 16.55
N SER A 259 5.36 -2.62 15.25
CA SER A 259 4.96 -3.87 14.59
C SER A 259 5.76 -5.06 15.09
N TYR A 260 7.07 -4.90 15.31
CA TYR A 260 7.95 -5.91 15.93
C TYR A 260 7.42 -6.34 17.31
N VAL A 261 7.16 -5.38 18.20
CA VAL A 261 6.63 -5.69 19.54
C VAL A 261 5.26 -6.37 19.43
N TRP A 262 4.39 -5.88 18.55
CA TRP A 262 3.08 -6.46 18.31
C TRP A 262 3.17 -7.91 17.82
N ASN A 263 4.03 -8.20 16.84
CA ASN A 263 4.26 -9.54 16.28
C ASN A 263 4.75 -10.51 17.36
N ALA A 264 5.72 -10.08 18.17
CA ALA A 264 6.25 -10.88 19.27
C ALA A 264 5.16 -11.24 20.29
N ILE A 265 4.32 -10.28 20.66
CA ILE A 265 3.29 -10.47 21.69
C ILE A 265 2.11 -11.29 21.16
N VAL A 266 1.70 -11.09 19.90
CA VAL A 266 0.68 -11.94 19.26
C VAL A 266 1.17 -13.38 19.16
N SER A 267 2.44 -13.59 18.81
CA SER A 267 3.05 -14.93 18.77
C SER A 267 3.05 -15.58 20.15
N GLU A 268 3.39 -14.84 21.20
CA GLU A 268 3.32 -15.32 22.59
C GLU A 268 1.87 -15.64 23.00
N ARG A 269 0.90 -14.80 22.64
CA ARG A 269 -0.53 -15.04 22.89
C ARG A 269 -1.01 -16.32 22.23
N VAL A 270 -0.66 -16.55 20.96
CA VAL A 270 -1.03 -17.78 20.25
C VAL A 270 -0.32 -18.99 20.87
N ARG A 271 0.95 -18.86 21.28
CA ARG A 271 1.72 -19.92 21.93
C ARG A 271 1.13 -20.36 23.28
N ILE A 272 0.68 -19.42 24.09
CA ILE A 272 0.17 -19.71 25.46
C ILE A 272 -1.27 -20.22 25.43
N HIS A 273 -2.11 -19.64 24.58
CA HIS A 273 -3.57 -19.78 24.67
C HIS A 273 -4.22 -20.35 23.39
N GLY A 274 -3.45 -20.59 22.32
CA GLY A 274 -3.96 -21.06 21.03
C GLY A 274 -4.63 -19.96 20.19
N ALA A 275 -5.14 -20.33 19.00
CA ALA A 275 -5.76 -19.40 18.05
C ALA A 275 -7.24 -19.71 17.77
N ASP A 276 -7.88 -20.54 18.58
CA ASP A 276 -9.24 -21.05 18.28
C ASP A 276 -10.35 -20.18 18.87
N LYS A 277 -10.09 -19.51 20.01
CA LYS A 277 -11.11 -18.76 20.76
C LYS A 277 -10.50 -17.58 21.51
N ALA A 278 -11.35 -16.59 21.79
CA ALA A 278 -11.06 -15.53 22.74
C ALA A 278 -10.94 -16.11 24.15
N VAL A 279 -10.04 -15.55 24.97
CA VAL A 279 -9.80 -15.99 26.36
C VAL A 279 -9.83 -14.80 27.33
N PRO A 280 -10.04 -15.04 28.63
CA PRO A 280 -9.99 -13.98 29.63
C PRO A 280 -8.63 -13.27 29.61
N GLY A 281 -8.64 -11.93 29.63
CA GLY A 281 -7.46 -11.08 29.50
C GLY A 281 -7.22 -10.54 28.09
N ASP A 282 -7.84 -11.12 27.05
CA ASP A 282 -7.83 -10.56 25.70
C ASP A 282 -8.56 -9.20 25.66
N LEU A 283 -8.18 -8.35 24.70
CA LEU A 283 -8.85 -7.08 24.46
C LEU A 283 -9.80 -7.20 23.27
N VAL A 284 -10.94 -6.51 23.34
CA VAL A 284 -11.91 -6.33 22.25
C VAL A 284 -12.38 -4.88 22.21
N TYR A 285 -12.96 -4.42 21.09
CA TYR A 285 -13.63 -3.12 21.05
C TYR A 285 -14.97 -3.18 21.79
N GLU A 286 -15.31 -2.16 22.58
CA GLU A 286 -16.64 -2.06 23.25
C GLU A 286 -17.76 -1.81 22.24
N GLU A 287 -17.49 -0.96 21.26
CA GLU A 287 -18.34 -0.67 20.11
C GLU A 287 -17.45 -0.77 18.87
N GLU A 288 -17.90 -1.48 17.84
CA GLU A 288 -17.17 -1.49 16.56
C GLU A 288 -17.07 -0.03 16.07
N PRO A 289 -15.84 0.50 15.87
CA PRO A 289 -15.66 1.91 15.57
C PRO A 289 -16.41 2.29 14.29
N THR A 290 -17.39 3.18 14.39
CA THR A 290 -18.16 3.65 13.22
C THR A 290 -17.37 4.67 12.41
N GLY A 291 -16.55 4.21 11.47
CA GLY A 291 -15.79 5.06 10.55
C GLY A 291 -14.67 5.88 11.21
N LYS A 292 -13.62 6.18 10.43
CA LYS A 292 -12.34 6.83 10.83
C LYS A 292 -11.52 6.15 11.93
N ALA A 293 -12.12 5.47 12.91
CA ALA A 293 -11.42 4.76 13.98
C ALA A 293 -11.13 3.29 13.64
N GLU A 294 -11.76 2.73 12.61
CA GLU A 294 -11.33 1.47 12.02
C GLU A 294 -10.02 1.67 11.27
N LEU A 295 -8.94 1.13 11.84
CA LEU A 295 -7.75 0.71 11.10
C LEU A 295 -7.09 1.84 10.29
N VAL A 296 -6.89 3.00 10.90
CA VAL A 296 -5.87 3.91 10.38
C VAL A 296 -4.54 3.18 10.60
N ASP A 297 -3.84 2.87 9.51
CA ASP A 297 -2.45 2.41 9.57
C ASP A 297 -1.72 3.37 10.53
N PRO A 298 -0.98 2.87 11.54
CA PRO A 298 -0.17 3.72 12.41
C PRO A 298 0.68 4.71 11.60
N LEU A 299 1.15 4.28 10.42
CA LEU A 299 1.83 5.15 9.47
C LEU A 299 0.94 6.33 9.06
N ASP A 300 -0.32 6.09 8.65
CA ASP A 300 -1.24 7.11 8.14
C ASP A 300 -1.79 8.04 9.23
N ALA A 301 -1.98 7.56 10.46
CA ALA A 301 -2.58 8.33 11.56
C ALA A 301 -1.72 9.52 11.98
N ASP A 302 -0.40 9.34 12.05
CA ASP A 302 0.55 10.39 12.41
C ASP A 302 1.11 11.13 11.18
N MET A 303 0.96 10.55 9.98
CA MET A 303 1.28 11.17 8.69
C MET A 303 0.38 12.36 8.34
N ASP A 304 -0.89 12.33 8.77
CA ASP A 304 -1.93 13.30 8.37
C ASP A 304 -2.02 14.54 9.29
N GLN A 305 -1.04 14.73 10.18
CA GLN A 305 -0.87 16.00 10.91
C GLN A 305 -0.45 17.12 9.95
N PRO A 306 -1.19 18.25 9.88
CA PRO A 306 -0.81 19.35 9.02
C PRO A 306 0.57 19.89 9.38
N THR A 307 1.37 20.20 8.36
CA THR A 307 2.64 20.92 8.45
C THR A 307 2.42 22.28 9.11
N ALA A 308 2.50 22.34 10.44
CA ALA A 308 2.60 23.60 11.16
C ALA A 308 4.04 24.09 11.13
N VAL A 309 4.50 24.48 9.94
CA VAL A 309 5.62 25.40 9.72
C VAL A 309 5.40 26.02 8.34
N ASP A 310 4.35 26.85 8.24
CA ASP A 310 4.30 27.93 7.27
C ASP A 310 5.11 29.10 7.86
N GLU A 311 6.44 28.97 7.90
CA GLU A 311 7.30 30.15 7.91
C GLU A 311 7.57 30.50 6.45
N HIS A 312 6.68 31.31 5.86
CA HIS A 312 6.99 32.40 4.93
C HIS A 312 5.71 32.91 4.25
N GLY A 313 5.34 34.15 4.58
CA GLY A 313 4.72 35.13 3.66
C GLY A 313 3.23 34.91 3.33
N GLU A 314 2.39 35.68 4.00
CA GLU A 314 0.97 35.87 3.73
C GLU A 314 0.63 36.05 2.24
N SER A 315 -0.32 35.23 1.76
CA SER A 315 -1.29 35.68 0.76
C SER A 315 -2.69 35.26 1.22
N ASP A 316 -3.45 36.26 1.63
CA ASP A 316 -4.64 36.23 2.47
C ASP A 316 -5.93 35.80 1.75
N ASN A 317 -5.92 34.69 1.01
CA ASN A 317 -7.16 34.24 0.32
C ASN A 317 -7.27 32.74 0.03
N ALA A 318 -6.96 31.89 1.02
CA ALA A 318 -7.36 30.49 1.01
C ALA A 318 -8.47 30.24 2.05
N PRO A 319 -9.58 29.54 1.70
CA PRO A 319 -10.60 29.20 2.68
C PRO A 319 -10.00 28.32 3.77
N ARG A 320 -10.14 28.73 5.03
CA ARG A 320 -9.72 28.00 6.23
C ARG A 320 -10.27 26.57 6.15
N LYS A 321 -9.39 25.56 6.07
CA LYS A 321 -9.77 24.14 6.16
C LYS A 321 -10.61 23.95 7.42
N ALA A 322 -11.79 23.34 7.29
CA ALA A 322 -12.60 22.95 8.44
C ALA A 322 -11.71 22.15 9.42
N ARG A 323 -11.70 22.55 10.69
CA ARG A 323 -10.94 21.84 11.74
C ARG A 323 -11.45 20.40 11.76
N LYS A 324 -10.59 19.43 11.40
CA LYS A 324 -10.88 18.00 11.56
C LYS A 324 -11.30 17.78 13.03
N ALA A 325 -12.37 17.00 13.25
CA ALA A 325 -12.79 16.62 14.60
C ALA A 325 -11.60 15.98 15.35
N PRO A 326 -11.43 16.27 16.65
CA PRO A 326 -10.33 15.71 17.42
C PRO A 326 -10.44 14.18 17.46
N TRP A 327 -9.30 13.51 17.27
CA TRP A 327 -9.19 12.06 17.40
C TRP A 327 -9.56 11.64 18.82
N VAL A 328 -10.44 10.65 18.94
CA VAL A 328 -10.82 10.03 20.21
C VAL A 328 -10.38 8.57 20.14
N PRO A 329 -9.58 8.08 21.09
CA PRO A 329 -9.15 6.69 21.09
C PRO A 329 -10.38 5.77 21.21
N PRO A 330 -10.41 4.65 20.47
CA PRO A 330 -11.49 3.69 20.57
C PRO A 330 -11.54 3.09 21.97
N ARG A 331 -12.74 2.87 22.50
CA ARG A 331 -12.93 2.22 23.80
C ARG A 331 -12.70 0.73 23.66
N VAL A 332 -11.84 0.20 24.52
CA VAL A 332 -11.50 -1.21 24.55
C VAL A 332 -11.94 -1.83 25.87
N LYS A 333 -12.24 -3.12 25.81
CA LYS A 333 -12.65 -3.91 26.97
C LYS A 333 -11.72 -5.09 27.12
N THR A 334 -11.25 -5.31 28.35
CA THR A 334 -10.58 -6.56 28.72
C THR A 334 -11.62 -7.63 29.04
N LEU A 335 -11.52 -8.79 28.38
CA LEU A 335 -12.42 -9.91 28.59
C LEU A 335 -12.21 -10.57 29.96
N THR A 336 -13.30 -10.93 30.61
CA THR A 336 -13.34 -11.72 31.84
C THR A 336 -13.72 -13.18 31.54
N THR A 337 -13.71 -14.03 32.56
CA THR A 337 -14.19 -15.42 32.44
C THR A 337 -15.64 -15.52 31.97
N ASP A 338 -16.46 -14.52 32.30
CA ASP A 338 -17.91 -14.56 32.11
C ASP A 338 -18.36 -14.03 30.76
N ASP A 339 -17.49 -13.35 30.00
CA ASP A 339 -17.83 -12.80 28.69
C ASP A 339 -16.95 -13.26 27.54
N ALA A 340 -15.81 -13.91 27.80
CA ALA A 340 -14.92 -14.41 26.75
C ALA A 340 -15.62 -15.30 25.71
N HIS A 341 -16.61 -16.10 26.15
CA HIS A 341 -17.38 -16.99 25.27
C HIS A 341 -18.30 -16.25 24.27
N LYS A 342 -18.53 -14.95 24.45
CA LYS A 342 -19.38 -14.13 23.56
C LYS A 342 -18.64 -13.61 22.33
N TYR A 343 -17.31 -13.70 22.35
CA TYR A 343 -16.44 -13.14 21.31
C TYR A 343 -15.71 -14.25 20.56
N SER A 344 -15.42 -13.98 19.29
CA SER A 344 -14.57 -14.84 18.47
C SER A 344 -13.12 -14.42 18.57
N ILE A 345 -12.20 -15.31 18.18
CA ILE A 345 -10.79 -14.95 18.02
C ILE A 345 -10.60 -13.80 17.01
N PHE A 346 -11.52 -13.64 16.06
CA PHE A 346 -11.50 -12.55 15.07
C PHE A 346 -11.89 -11.17 15.64
N ASP A 347 -12.43 -11.13 16.85
CA ASP A 347 -12.76 -9.88 17.56
C ASP A 347 -11.61 -9.41 18.46
N VAL A 348 -10.65 -10.30 18.75
CA VAL A 348 -9.52 -10.02 19.62
C VAL A 348 -8.55 -9.04 18.96
N ILE A 349 -8.20 -7.99 19.71
CA ILE A 349 -7.24 -6.96 19.32
C ILE A 349 -6.03 -6.98 20.25
N MET A 350 -4.91 -6.50 19.72
CA MET A 350 -3.66 -6.32 20.46
C MET A 350 -3.13 -4.90 20.23
N PRO A 351 -2.63 -4.22 21.28
CA PRO A 351 -2.17 -2.84 21.18
C PRO A 351 -0.81 -2.76 20.49
N LEU A 352 -0.63 -1.69 19.73
CA LEU A 352 0.67 -1.21 19.28
C LEU A 352 1.22 -0.24 20.33
N PRO A 353 2.50 -0.36 20.74
CA PRO A 353 3.07 0.46 21.81
C PRO A 353 2.89 1.96 21.59
N GLY A 354 2.33 2.66 22.57
CA GLY A 354 2.06 4.10 22.49
C GLY A 354 1.47 4.67 23.77
N ARG A 355 1.17 5.98 23.74
CA ARG A 355 0.68 6.72 24.92
C ARG A 355 -0.79 6.43 25.28
N ASP A 356 -1.63 6.17 24.28
CA ASP A 356 -3.08 6.16 24.37
C ASP A 356 -3.62 4.73 24.15
N VAL A 357 -2.90 3.72 24.63
CA VAL A 357 -3.27 2.30 24.52
C VAL A 357 -3.28 1.61 25.89
N GLU A 358 -4.19 0.66 26.03
CA GLU A 358 -4.31 -0.22 27.18
C GLU A 358 -3.56 -1.53 26.92
N CYS A 359 -2.80 -1.99 27.92
CA CYS A 359 -2.14 -3.30 27.85
C CYS A 359 -3.16 -4.42 28.08
N PRO A 360 -2.98 -5.60 27.46
CA PRO A 360 -3.81 -6.76 27.76
C PRO A 360 -3.71 -7.15 29.24
N GLY A 361 -4.72 -7.83 29.76
CA GLY A 361 -4.75 -8.30 31.15
C GLY A 361 -3.84 -9.51 31.39
N GLY A 362 -3.58 -9.79 32.67
CA GLY A 362 -2.94 -11.03 33.12
C GLY A 362 -1.47 -11.20 32.66
N PRO A 363 -1.00 -12.46 32.51
CA PRO A 363 0.40 -12.77 32.19
C PRO A 363 0.89 -12.17 30.86
N LEU A 364 -0.02 -11.99 29.90
CA LEU A 364 0.31 -11.41 28.60
C LEU A 364 0.67 -9.92 28.73
N GLY A 365 -0.04 -9.18 29.58
CA GLY A 365 0.26 -7.78 29.89
C GLY A 365 1.60 -7.60 30.59
N GLU A 366 1.94 -8.51 31.50
CA GLU A 366 3.26 -8.54 32.15
C GLU A 366 4.37 -8.77 31.12
N ARG A 367 4.18 -9.75 30.23
CA ARG A 367 5.11 -10.05 29.15
C ARG A 367 5.31 -8.85 28.21
N TYR A 368 4.23 -8.16 27.85
CA TYR A 368 4.27 -6.94 27.05
C TYR A 368 5.15 -5.85 27.69
N ARG A 369 4.98 -5.62 29.00
CA ARG A 369 5.78 -4.65 29.76
C ARG A 369 7.24 -5.09 29.89
N GLU A 370 7.52 -6.38 30.06
CA GLU A 370 8.88 -6.93 30.07
C GLU A 370 9.60 -6.71 28.74
N PHE A 371 8.93 -6.96 27.61
CA PHE A 371 9.49 -6.73 26.27
C PHE A 371 9.94 -5.28 26.09
N LEU A 372 9.09 -4.32 26.44
CA LEU A 372 9.42 -2.90 26.36
C LEU A 372 10.59 -2.51 27.27
N LYS A 373 10.60 -2.99 28.51
CA LYS A 373 11.69 -2.72 29.47
C LYS A 373 13.02 -3.30 29.02
N ARG A 374 13.01 -4.48 28.39
CA ARG A 374 14.20 -5.11 27.83
C ARG A 374 14.87 -4.24 26.77
N ASP A 375 14.07 -3.52 25.99
CA ASP A 375 14.55 -2.59 24.96
C ASP A 375 14.83 -1.18 25.52
N GLY A 376 14.79 -1.01 26.84
CA GLY A 376 15.06 0.26 27.52
C GLY A 376 13.90 1.27 27.44
N LEU A 377 12.69 0.82 27.11
CA LEU A 377 11.50 1.66 27.07
C LEU A 377 10.71 1.56 28.38
N ASP A 378 10.18 2.70 28.82
CA ASP A 378 9.25 2.76 29.93
C ASP A 378 7.81 2.49 29.43
N PRO A 379 7.16 1.38 29.86
CA PRO A 379 5.80 1.06 29.42
C PRO A 379 4.75 2.09 29.83
N ASP A 380 5.00 2.85 30.90
CA ASP A 380 4.06 3.83 31.44
C ASP A 380 4.35 5.25 30.91
N ASN A 381 5.45 5.43 30.17
CA ASN A 381 5.84 6.72 29.60
C ASN A 381 6.40 6.61 28.17
N PHE A 382 5.50 6.80 27.21
CA PHE A 382 5.84 6.88 25.79
C PHE A 382 6.16 8.30 25.29
N ILE A 383 6.23 9.31 26.17
CA ILE A 383 6.59 10.68 25.77
C ILE A 383 8.09 10.73 25.43
N ARG A 384 8.42 11.32 24.28
CA ARG A 384 9.79 11.50 23.80
C ARG A 384 10.15 12.98 23.75
N LYS A 385 11.44 13.29 23.92
CA LYS A 385 11.96 14.68 23.87
C LYS A 385 11.60 15.36 22.55
N GLN A 386 11.72 14.62 21.45
CA GLN A 386 11.23 15.03 20.14
C GLN A 386 9.76 14.62 20.02
N LYS A 387 8.87 15.62 19.97
CA LYS A 387 7.43 15.42 19.88
C LYS A 387 7.03 14.54 18.69
N GLU A 388 7.73 14.66 17.57
CA GLU A 388 7.51 13.87 16.34
C GLU A 388 7.73 12.36 16.51
N TYR A 389 8.43 11.92 17.56
CA TYR A 389 8.64 10.50 17.86
C TYR A 389 7.73 9.99 18.98
N THR A 390 6.81 10.84 19.45
CA THR A 390 5.83 10.42 20.46
C THR A 390 4.60 9.89 19.75
N LEU A 391 4.45 8.56 19.74
CA LEU A 391 3.33 7.88 19.10
C LEU A 391 2.17 7.69 20.08
N ASN A 392 0.95 7.86 19.59
CA ASN A 392 -0.26 7.62 20.38
C ASN A 392 -0.51 6.12 20.58
N GLY A 393 -0.06 5.28 19.65
CA GLY A 393 -0.43 3.86 19.64
C GLY A 393 -1.80 3.65 18.99
N SER A 394 -2.13 2.39 18.72
CA SER A 394 -3.39 1.97 18.11
C SER A 394 -3.66 0.51 18.47
N TYR A 395 -4.76 -0.05 18.00
CA TYR A 395 -5.08 -1.46 18.18
C TYR A 395 -5.20 -2.14 16.82
N ARG A 396 -4.83 -3.41 16.76
CA ARG A 396 -4.90 -4.23 15.56
C ARG A 396 -5.50 -5.58 15.89
N LYS A 397 -6.45 -6.06 15.07
CA LYS A 397 -7.02 -7.40 15.18
C LYS A 397 -5.91 -8.44 15.00
N ILE A 398 -5.86 -9.46 15.86
CA ILE A 398 -4.78 -10.47 15.80
C ILE A 398 -4.94 -11.42 14.62
N LEU A 399 -6.19 -11.65 14.20
CA LEU A 399 -6.56 -12.46 13.05
C LEU A 399 -7.54 -11.70 12.16
N GLN A 400 -7.46 -11.96 10.86
CA GLN A 400 -8.45 -11.50 9.90
C GLN A 400 -8.93 -12.66 9.05
N LEU A 401 -10.22 -12.65 8.76
CA LEU A 401 -10.85 -13.61 7.85
C LEU A 401 -10.94 -13.00 6.45
N PRO A 402 -10.27 -13.57 5.44
CA PRO A 402 -10.44 -13.13 4.05
C PRO A 402 -11.91 -13.29 3.61
N LYS A 403 -12.42 -12.31 2.88
CA LYS A 403 -13.76 -12.38 2.27
C LYS A 403 -13.67 -12.87 0.83
N ASN A 404 -14.73 -13.51 0.34
CA ASN A 404 -14.85 -13.98 -1.05
C ASN A 404 -13.63 -14.80 -1.53
N MET A 405 -13.13 -15.69 -0.68
CA MET A 405 -12.03 -16.56 -1.04
C MET A 405 -12.51 -17.60 -2.06
N SER A 406 -11.79 -17.74 -3.17
CA SER A 406 -11.96 -18.81 -4.15
C SER A 406 -10.59 -19.18 -4.71
N TRP A 407 -10.44 -20.42 -5.15
CA TRP A 407 -9.21 -20.87 -5.77
C TRP A 407 -9.48 -21.81 -6.94
N THR A 408 -8.48 -21.96 -7.80
CA THR A 408 -8.51 -22.87 -8.93
C THR A 408 -7.12 -23.42 -9.17
N VAL A 409 -7.04 -24.71 -9.45
CA VAL A 409 -5.78 -25.38 -9.78
C VAL A 409 -5.63 -25.37 -11.29
N LEU A 410 -4.50 -24.87 -11.75
CA LEU A 410 -4.15 -24.70 -13.16
C LEU A 410 -2.96 -25.58 -13.48
N ARG A 411 -2.87 -26.05 -14.71
CA ARG A 411 -1.71 -26.79 -15.23
C ARG A 411 -0.98 -25.96 -16.26
N TYR A 412 0.35 -26.03 -16.23
CA TYR A 412 1.22 -25.29 -17.14
C TYR A 412 2.52 -26.06 -17.38
N THR A 413 3.24 -25.71 -18.45
CA THR A 413 4.58 -26.26 -18.74
C THR A 413 5.61 -25.15 -18.79
N ASP A 414 5.30 -24.05 -19.49
CA ASP A 414 6.18 -22.90 -19.59
C ASP A 414 5.89 -21.87 -18.47
N PRO A 415 6.88 -21.52 -17.63
CA PRO A 415 6.71 -20.54 -16.55
C PRO A 415 6.45 -19.11 -17.03
N ASP A 416 6.79 -18.75 -18.27
CA ASP A 416 6.59 -17.39 -18.79
C ASP A 416 5.17 -17.15 -19.31
N VAL A 417 4.37 -18.22 -19.49
CA VAL A 417 2.95 -18.11 -19.83
C VAL A 417 2.19 -17.50 -18.67
N ALA A 418 1.48 -16.40 -18.93
CA ALA A 418 0.62 -15.76 -17.93
C ALA A 418 -0.52 -16.71 -17.54
N LEU A 419 -0.70 -16.94 -16.23
CA LEU A 419 -1.77 -17.79 -15.69
C LEU A 419 -2.96 -16.97 -15.13
N ALA A 420 -2.86 -15.65 -15.22
CA ALA A 420 -3.91 -14.70 -14.87
C ALA A 420 -3.99 -13.64 -15.97
N GLN A 421 -5.20 -13.19 -16.25
CA GLN A 421 -5.45 -12.16 -17.25
C GLN A 421 -5.59 -10.81 -16.55
N ALA A 422 -4.75 -9.83 -16.91
CA ALA A 422 -4.89 -8.48 -16.38
C ALA A 422 -6.12 -7.77 -16.98
N ASP A 423 -6.64 -6.76 -16.27
CA ASP A 423 -7.76 -5.94 -16.77
C ASP A 423 -7.41 -5.23 -18.09
N GLU A 424 -6.15 -4.79 -18.23
CA GLU A 424 -5.67 -4.20 -19.48
C GLU A 424 -5.66 -5.21 -20.64
N ASP A 425 -5.35 -6.48 -20.37
CA ASP A 425 -5.35 -7.52 -21.40
C ASP A 425 -6.76 -7.78 -21.93
N LYS A 426 -7.73 -7.86 -21.00
CA LYS A 426 -9.17 -7.96 -21.34
C LYS A 426 -9.64 -6.78 -22.19
N LEU A 427 -9.27 -5.57 -21.80
CA LEU A 427 -9.63 -4.35 -22.53
C LEU A 427 -9.05 -4.30 -23.94
N LEU A 428 -7.87 -4.91 -24.14
CA LEU A 428 -7.20 -4.99 -25.44
C LEU A 428 -7.67 -6.17 -26.28
N GLY A 429 -8.55 -7.02 -25.75
CA GLY A 429 -9.02 -8.22 -26.44
C GLY A 429 -7.95 -9.29 -26.60
N PHE A 430 -6.94 -9.32 -25.74
CA PHE A 430 -6.00 -10.45 -25.70
C PHE A 430 -6.72 -11.69 -25.17
N ASP A 431 -6.38 -12.83 -25.75
CA ASP A 431 -6.93 -14.11 -25.32
C ASP A 431 -6.63 -14.37 -23.85
N PRO A 432 -7.56 -15.01 -23.11
CA PRO A 432 -7.27 -15.44 -21.76
C PRO A 432 -6.11 -16.45 -21.75
N PRO A 433 -5.37 -16.56 -20.63
CA PRO A 433 -4.39 -17.61 -20.39
C PRO A 433 -4.83 -18.98 -20.92
N HIS A 434 -4.05 -19.58 -21.81
CA HIS A 434 -4.32 -20.94 -22.25
C HIS A 434 -3.93 -21.92 -21.13
N LEU A 435 -4.92 -22.57 -20.55
CA LEU A 435 -4.74 -23.61 -19.55
C LEU A 435 -4.51 -24.93 -20.30
N SER A 436 -3.30 -25.48 -20.18
CA SER A 436 -2.99 -26.79 -20.76
C SER A 436 -3.45 -27.88 -19.79
N GLU A 437 -4.47 -28.66 -20.16
CA GLU A 437 -4.94 -29.78 -19.33
C GLU A 437 -3.84 -30.83 -19.09
N ASP A 438 -2.88 -30.94 -20.02
CA ASP A 438 -1.72 -31.84 -19.96
C ASP A 438 -0.43 -31.17 -19.47
N GLY A 439 -0.53 -29.99 -18.85
CA GLY A 439 0.63 -29.27 -18.34
C GLY A 439 1.43 -30.09 -17.30
N LYS A 440 2.77 -30.04 -17.40
CA LYS A 440 3.69 -30.80 -16.54
C LYS A 440 3.67 -30.34 -15.08
N PHE A 441 3.43 -29.05 -14.86
CA PHE A 441 3.47 -28.41 -13.56
C PHE A 441 2.08 -27.90 -13.17
N MET A 442 1.90 -27.70 -11.86
CA MET A 442 0.67 -27.20 -11.28
C MET A 442 0.86 -25.83 -10.66
N ALA A 443 -0.14 -24.97 -10.82
CA ALA A 443 -0.24 -23.67 -10.20
C ALA A 443 -1.56 -23.53 -9.45
N LEU A 444 -1.55 -22.81 -8.34
CA LEU A 444 -2.72 -22.47 -7.56
C LEU A 444 -3.05 -20.98 -7.75
N GLN A 445 -4.18 -20.70 -8.38
CA GLN A 445 -4.73 -19.36 -8.48
C GLN A 445 -5.69 -19.12 -7.32
N ILE A 446 -5.50 -18.03 -6.58
CA ILE A 446 -6.29 -17.68 -5.39
C ILE A 446 -6.84 -16.28 -5.58
N ASN A 447 -8.15 -16.12 -5.40
CA ASN A 447 -8.82 -14.83 -5.31
C ASN A 447 -9.31 -14.63 -3.89
N MET A 448 -9.02 -13.47 -3.30
CA MET A 448 -9.53 -13.12 -1.98
C MET A 448 -9.61 -11.61 -1.79
N ILE A 449 -10.46 -11.20 -0.85
CA ILE A 449 -10.59 -9.82 -0.40
C ILE A 449 -10.05 -9.72 1.02
N LEU A 450 -9.08 -8.82 1.20
CA LEU A 450 -8.50 -8.52 2.50
C LEU A 450 -8.95 -7.15 3.01
N GLY A 451 -8.96 -6.99 4.33
CA GLY A 451 -9.19 -5.71 4.99
C GLY A 451 -8.05 -4.72 4.76
N THR A 452 -8.21 -3.49 5.25
CA THR A 452 -7.09 -2.53 5.31
C THR A 452 -6.01 -3.02 6.28
N ALA A 453 -4.76 -2.60 6.03
CA ALA A 453 -3.58 -2.99 6.81
C ALA A 453 -3.36 -4.53 6.92
N ALA A 454 -3.86 -5.27 5.93
CA ALA A 454 -3.70 -6.71 5.79
C ALA A 454 -2.72 -7.03 4.68
N TYR A 455 -1.85 -8.00 4.94
CA TYR A 455 -0.77 -8.37 4.03
C TYR A 455 -1.09 -9.71 3.36
N ALA A 456 -1.22 -9.66 2.04
CA ALA A 456 -1.39 -10.80 1.15
C ALA A 456 -0.40 -11.94 1.41
N THR A 457 0.86 -11.58 1.58
CA THR A 457 1.97 -12.50 1.81
C THR A 457 1.78 -13.33 3.07
N MET A 458 1.05 -12.83 4.07
CA MET A 458 0.84 -13.56 5.33
C MET A 458 -0.30 -14.56 5.19
N ALA A 459 -1.33 -14.25 4.39
CA ALA A 459 -2.34 -15.23 3.98
C ALA A 459 -1.70 -16.38 3.19
N LEU A 460 -0.83 -16.04 2.22
CA LEU A 460 -0.12 -17.04 1.43
C LEU A 460 0.90 -17.84 2.26
N ARG A 461 1.56 -17.21 3.23
CA ARG A 461 2.43 -17.90 4.18
C ARG A 461 1.66 -18.90 5.02
N GLU A 462 0.46 -18.54 5.48
CA GLU A 462 -0.37 -19.45 6.26
C GLU A 462 -0.86 -20.64 5.42
N LEU A 463 -1.17 -20.41 4.15
CA LEU A 463 -1.54 -21.46 3.20
C LEU A 463 -0.37 -22.41 2.87
N THR A 464 0.80 -21.84 2.55
CA THR A 464 1.96 -22.59 2.05
C THR A 464 2.84 -23.13 3.16
N LYS A 465 2.75 -22.57 4.37
CA LYS A 465 3.67 -22.82 5.50
C LYS A 465 5.14 -22.57 5.16
N THR A 466 5.39 -21.71 4.17
CA THR A 466 6.75 -21.34 3.71
C THR A 466 7.10 -19.89 4.04
N GLU A 467 8.39 -19.60 4.12
CA GLU A 467 8.87 -18.23 4.27
C GLU A 467 8.53 -17.38 3.04
N THR A 468 8.09 -16.14 3.25
CA THR A 468 7.65 -15.24 2.17
C THR A 468 8.59 -14.06 1.95
N SER A 469 9.82 -14.14 2.46
CA SER A 469 10.84 -13.12 2.19
C SER A 469 11.20 -13.11 0.70
N SER A 470 11.51 -11.92 0.19
CA SER A 470 11.82 -11.75 -1.24
C SER A 470 13.05 -12.57 -1.65
N HIS A 471 14.02 -12.78 -0.76
CA HIS A 471 15.23 -13.54 -1.03
C HIS A 471 14.90 -15.03 -1.16
N PHE A 472 14.24 -15.60 -0.15
CA PHE A 472 13.83 -17.00 -0.13
C PHE A 472 12.97 -17.35 -1.35
N GLN A 473 11.98 -16.52 -1.68
CA GLN A 473 11.11 -16.76 -2.84
C GLN A 473 11.85 -16.64 -4.19
N THR A 474 12.87 -15.78 -4.27
CA THR A 474 13.72 -15.67 -5.47
C THR A 474 14.58 -16.91 -5.64
N GLU A 475 15.19 -17.40 -4.56
CA GLU A 475 15.98 -18.64 -4.57
C GLU A 475 15.12 -19.85 -4.91
N LEU A 476 13.92 -19.94 -4.31
CA LEU A 476 12.94 -20.99 -4.61
C LEU A 476 12.56 -20.98 -6.10
N THR A 477 12.33 -19.79 -6.67
CA THR A 477 12.03 -19.64 -8.09
C THR A 477 13.21 -20.09 -8.96
N GLN A 478 14.44 -19.72 -8.61
CA GLN A 478 15.64 -20.10 -9.36
C GLN A 478 15.93 -21.60 -9.30
N ALA A 479 15.63 -22.23 -8.16
CA ALA A 479 15.82 -23.67 -7.96
C ALA A 479 14.70 -24.53 -8.55
N SER A 480 13.59 -23.92 -9.01
CA SER A 480 12.42 -24.64 -9.50
C SER A 480 12.68 -25.33 -10.84
N GLU A 481 12.23 -26.59 -10.96
CA GLU A 481 12.40 -27.42 -12.15
C GLU A 481 11.73 -26.82 -13.40
N ASP A 482 10.65 -26.06 -13.21
CA ASP A 482 9.92 -25.39 -14.29
C ASP A 482 10.77 -24.38 -15.07
N GLN A 483 11.83 -23.82 -14.45
CA GLN A 483 12.72 -22.87 -15.10
C GLN A 483 13.46 -23.46 -16.31
N GLN A 484 13.60 -24.79 -16.38
CA GLN A 484 14.20 -25.49 -17.52
C GLN A 484 13.30 -25.51 -18.76
N PHE A 485 12.00 -25.25 -18.60
CA PHE A 485 10.99 -25.30 -19.66
C PHE A 485 10.58 -23.90 -20.17
N ARG A 486 11.37 -22.88 -19.84
CA ARG A 486 11.16 -21.51 -20.28
C ARG A 486 11.25 -21.38 -21.79
N GLY A 487 10.25 -20.78 -22.42
CA GLY A 487 10.20 -20.54 -23.87
C GLY A 487 9.72 -21.75 -24.70
N THR A 488 9.37 -22.87 -24.07
CA THR A 488 8.94 -24.08 -24.79
C THR A 488 7.63 -23.90 -25.57
N VAL A 489 6.77 -22.95 -25.17
CA VAL A 489 5.53 -22.66 -25.93
C VAL A 489 5.80 -21.83 -27.17
N GLU A 490 6.82 -20.96 -27.16
CA GLU A 490 7.23 -20.19 -28.33
C GLU A 490 7.82 -21.10 -29.41
N GLU A 491 8.63 -22.09 -29.02
CA GLU A 491 9.18 -23.09 -29.95
C GLU A 491 8.09 -23.95 -30.63
N ILE A 492 7.05 -24.34 -29.90
CA ILE A 492 5.91 -25.10 -30.46
C ILE A 492 5.10 -24.23 -31.44
N ALA A 493 4.85 -22.97 -31.08
CA ALA A 493 4.11 -22.04 -31.93
C ALA A 493 4.88 -21.64 -33.20
N GLU A 494 6.21 -21.68 -33.19
CA GLU A 494 7.05 -21.50 -34.39
C GLU A 494 7.11 -22.76 -35.27
N MET A 495 6.99 -23.96 -34.70
CA MET A 495 6.93 -25.22 -35.46
C MET A 495 5.57 -25.46 -36.15
N GLU A 496 4.50 -24.83 -35.66
CA GLU A 496 3.14 -24.94 -36.23
C GLU A 496 2.81 -23.85 -37.27
N LYS A 497 3.72 -22.89 -37.52
CA LYS A 497 3.64 -21.90 -38.61
C LYS A 497 4.45 -22.35 -39.82
#